data_AF-A0ABD2RN36-F1
#
_entry.id   AF-A0ABD2RN36-F1
#
_cell.length_a   1.000
_cell.length_b   1.000
_cell.length_c   1.000
_cell.angle_alpha   90.00
_cell.angle_beta   90.00
_cell.angle_gamma   90.00
#
_symmetry.space_group_name_H-M   'P 1'
#
loop_
_entity.id
_entity.type
_entity.pdbx_description
1 polymer ?
#
loop_
_entity_poly.entity_id
_entity_poly.type
_entity_poly.pdbx_seq_one_letter_code
_entity_poly.pdbx_strand_id
1 'polypeptide(L)'
;MGAFVKLLDLLLFVYFLLIAIVAPLFDGQVALPKHIFPPVLVDLKTWYTQQYGDYLVSEKPHFFVGLIWLELLFAWPLSVLSLYAIAAGKSWIKTTSLMWRY
;
A
#
# COMPACT_ATOMS: atom_id res chain seq x y z
N MET A 1 5.17 28.19 3.42
CA MET A 1 5.66 26.92 2.83
C MET A 1 5.73 27.11 1.33
N GLY A 2 6.91 26.91 0.73
CA GLY A 2 7.11 27.12 -0.72
C GLY A 2 6.22 26.19 -1.56
N ALA A 3 5.86 26.62 -2.77
CA ALA A 3 4.98 25.88 -3.68
C ALA A 3 5.45 24.43 -3.94
N PHE A 4 6.77 24.22 -3.99
CA PHE A 4 7.40 22.90 -4.14
C PHE A 4 7.06 21.93 -2.99
N VAL A 5 7.04 22.41 -1.75
CA VAL A 5 6.70 21.59 -0.57
C VAL A 5 5.25 21.16 -0.62
N LYS A 6 4.34 22.06 -1.03
CA LYS A 6 2.91 21.72 -1.19
C LYS A 6 2.67 20.69 -2.31
N LEU A 7 3.43 20.78 -3.40
CA LEU A 7 3.36 19.79 -4.48
C LEU A 7 3.84 18.41 -3.99
N LEU A 8 4.95 18.38 -3.25
CA LEU A 8 5.46 17.14 -2.67
C LEU A 8 4.46 16.52 -1.68
N ASP A 9 3.87 17.32 -0.79
CA ASP A 9 2.84 16.86 0.15
C ASP A 9 1.62 16.27 -0.59
N LEU A 10 1.19 16.88 -1.70
CA LEU A 10 0.10 16.35 -2.53
C LEU A 10 0.47 15.02 -3.19
N LEU A 11 1.68 14.90 -3.75
CA LEU A 11 2.14 13.65 -4.38
C LEU A 11 2.25 12.53 -3.34
N LEU A 12 2.80 12.83 -2.16
CA LEU A 12 2.88 11.88 -1.04
C LEU A 12 1.48 11.49 -0.57
N PHE A 13 0.55 12.43 -0.47
CA PHE A 13 -0.83 12.13 -0.11
C PHE A 13 -1.47 11.16 -1.10
N VAL A 14 -1.36 11.40 -2.40
CA VAL A 14 -1.90 10.50 -3.43
C VAL A 14 -1.23 9.12 -3.35
N TYR A 15 0.09 9.07 -3.16
CA TYR A 15 0.83 7.82 -3.03
C TYR A 15 0.36 7.00 -1.83
N PHE A 16 0.27 7.59 -0.64
CA PHE A 16 -0.20 6.88 0.54
C PHE A 16 -1.67 6.50 0.43
N LEU A 17 -2.49 7.30 -0.27
CA LEU A 17 -3.90 7.00 -0.53
C LEU A 17 -4.04 5.74 -1.37
N LEU A 18 -3.21 5.62 -2.41
CA LEU A 18 -3.16 4.44 -3.24
C LEU A 18 -2.75 3.22 -2.41
N ILE A 19 -1.68 3.29 -1.60
CA ILE A 19 -1.28 2.17 -0.74
C ILE A 19 -2.38 1.79 0.25
N ALA A 20 -3.03 2.78 0.89
CA ALA A 20 -4.07 2.53 1.87
C ALA A 20 -5.25 1.74 1.31
N ILE A 21 -5.50 1.83 0.00
CA ILE A 21 -6.58 1.14 -0.70
C ILE A 21 -6.08 -0.15 -1.36
N VAL A 22 -4.99 -0.08 -2.12
CA VAL A 22 -4.48 -1.19 -2.94
C VAL A 22 -3.89 -2.30 -2.07
N ALA A 23 -3.08 -1.97 -1.07
CA ALA A 23 -2.44 -2.97 -0.22
C ALA A 23 -3.45 -3.93 0.45
N PRO A 24 -4.54 -3.46 1.10
CA PRO A 24 -5.50 -4.39 1.67
C PRO A 24 -6.39 -5.06 0.59
N LEU A 25 -6.82 -4.34 -0.45
CA LEU A 25 -7.84 -4.83 -1.39
C LEU A 25 -7.30 -5.73 -2.50
N PHE A 26 -6.05 -5.52 -2.93
CA PHE A 26 -5.39 -6.27 -3.99
C PHE A 26 -4.33 -7.19 -3.41
N ASP A 27 -3.31 -6.61 -2.76
CA ASP A 27 -2.16 -7.37 -2.27
C ASP A 27 -2.57 -8.30 -1.13
N GLY A 28 -3.50 -7.86 -0.29
CA GLY A 28 -4.14 -8.66 0.75
C GLY A 28 -4.71 -9.99 0.23
N GLN A 29 -5.17 -10.06 -1.02
CA GLN A 29 -5.68 -11.31 -1.61
C GLN A 29 -4.58 -12.36 -1.87
N VAL A 30 -3.30 -11.99 -1.77
CA VAL A 30 -2.16 -12.91 -1.83
C VAL A 30 -2.02 -13.63 -0.50
N ALA A 31 -2.06 -12.89 0.62
CA ALA A 31 -1.83 -13.40 1.97
C ALA A 31 -3.09 -13.90 2.70
N LEU A 32 -4.26 -13.34 2.41
CA LEU A 32 -5.52 -13.61 3.11
C LEU A 32 -6.47 -14.51 2.30
N PRO A 33 -7.45 -15.16 2.96
CA PRO A 33 -8.44 -16.00 2.29
C PRO A 33 -9.32 -15.20 1.30
N LYS A 34 -9.56 -15.73 0.10
CA LYS A 34 -10.32 -15.02 -0.96
C LYS A 34 -11.77 -14.66 -0.57
N HIS A 35 -12.40 -15.40 0.33
CA HIS A 35 -13.82 -15.23 0.67
C HIS A 35 -14.13 -13.96 1.48
N ILE A 36 -13.11 -13.28 2.01
CA ILE A 36 -13.28 -12.00 2.73
C ILE A 36 -13.33 -10.82 1.74
N PHE A 37 -13.01 -11.05 0.47
CA PHE A 37 -12.95 -10.01 -0.55
C PHE A 37 -14.21 -9.99 -1.42
N PRO A 38 -14.65 -8.80 -1.86
CA PRO A 38 -15.70 -8.67 -2.86
C PRO A 38 -15.39 -9.48 -4.13
N PRO A 39 -16.37 -10.20 -4.72
CA PRO A 39 -16.17 -10.99 -5.93
C PRO A 39 -15.53 -10.22 -7.08
N VAL A 40 -15.94 -8.96 -7.28
CA VAL A 40 -15.39 -8.07 -8.33
C VAL A 40 -13.87 -7.92 -8.23
N LEU A 41 -13.32 -7.84 -7.02
CA LEU A 41 -11.87 -7.70 -6.81
C LEU A 41 -11.13 -9.02 -7.03
N VAL A 42 -11.76 -10.14 -6.70
CA VAL A 42 -11.22 -11.47 -6.95
C VAL A 42 -11.18 -11.76 -8.45
N ASP A 43 -12.26 -11.44 -9.15
CA ASP A 43 -12.38 -11.61 -10.61
C ASP A 43 -11.36 -10.73 -11.34
N LEU A 44 -11.19 -9.48 -10.90
CA LEU A 44 -10.19 -8.56 -11.46
C LEU A 44 -8.77 -9.09 -11.26
N LYS A 45 -8.45 -9.63 -10.08
CA LYS A 45 -7.16 -10.28 -9.83
C LYS A 45 -6.96 -11.49 -10.73
N THR A 46 -7.98 -12.35 -10.87
CA THR A 46 -7.92 -13.53 -11.73
C THR A 46 -7.70 -13.14 -13.19
N TRP A 47 -8.45 -12.17 -13.70
CA TRP A 47 -8.25 -11.62 -15.04
C TRP A 47 -6.82 -11.09 -15.23
N TYR A 48 -6.31 -10.33 -14.27
CA TYR A 48 -4.93 -9.81 -14.31
C TYR A 48 -3.90 -10.94 -14.40
N THR A 49 -4.01 -11.97 -13.55
CA THR A 49 -3.09 -13.11 -13.58
C THR A 49 -3.15 -13.90 -14.87
N GLN A 50 -4.33 -14.02 -15.48
CA GLN A 50 -4.50 -14.71 -16.77
C GLN A 50 -3.93 -13.90 -17.93
N GLN A 51 -4.13 -12.59 -17.92
CA GLN A 51 -3.72 -11.70 -19.00
C GLN A 51 -2.21 -11.46 -19.01
N TYR A 52 -1.60 -11.31 -17.84
CA TYR A 52 -0.18 -10.94 -17.71
C TYR A 52 0.72 -12.09 -17.28
N GLY A 53 0.16 -13.24 -16.88
CA GLY A 53 0.94 -14.40 -16.45
C GLY A 53 1.79 -14.12 -15.20
N ASP A 54 1.35 -13.22 -14.33
CA ASP A 54 2.11 -12.84 -13.13
C ASP A 54 2.22 -14.02 -12.17
N TYR A 55 3.39 -14.66 -12.22
CA TYR A 55 3.73 -15.82 -11.40
C TYR A 55 3.67 -15.53 -9.90
N LEU A 56 4.06 -14.32 -9.47
CA LEU A 56 4.09 -13.98 -8.03
C LEU A 56 2.68 -13.95 -7.46
N VAL A 57 1.73 -13.42 -8.23
CA VAL A 57 0.34 -13.27 -7.83
C VAL A 57 -0.45 -14.57 -8.03
N SER A 58 -0.11 -15.35 -9.05
CA SER A 58 -0.74 -16.64 -9.40
C SER A 58 -0.30 -17.77 -8.45
N GLU A 59 0.99 -18.04 -8.38
CA GLU A 59 1.56 -19.20 -7.65
C GLU A 59 1.79 -18.90 -6.16
N LYS A 60 1.82 -17.60 -5.79
CA LYS A 60 1.99 -17.15 -4.41
C LYS A 60 3.15 -17.83 -3.68
N PRO A 61 4.39 -17.75 -4.19
CA PRO A 61 5.54 -18.38 -3.54
C PRO A 61 5.71 -17.84 -2.11
N HIS A 62 6.16 -18.69 -1.18
CA HIS A 62 6.19 -18.36 0.26
C HIS A 62 6.95 -17.08 0.61
N PHE A 63 8.05 -16.78 -0.09
CA PHE A 63 8.79 -15.54 0.13
C PHE A 63 7.95 -14.30 -0.21
N PHE A 64 7.18 -14.36 -1.30
CA PHE A 64 6.34 -13.24 -1.74
C PHE A 64 5.17 -13.05 -0.80
N VAL A 65 4.53 -14.14 -0.37
CA VAL A 65 3.50 -14.08 0.68
C VAL A 65 4.05 -13.45 1.96
N GLY A 66 5.29 -13.77 2.35
CA GLY A 66 5.98 -13.13 3.47
C GLY A 66 6.19 -11.62 3.29
N LEU A 67 6.56 -11.18 2.09
CA LEU A 67 6.68 -9.75 1.77
C LEU A 67 5.33 -9.03 1.85
N ILE A 68 4.25 -9.64 1.35
CA ILE A 68 2.91 -9.08 1.47
C ILE A 68 2.49 -8.95 2.94
N TRP A 69 2.82 -9.92 3.79
CA TRP A 69 2.58 -9.77 5.24
C TRP A 69 3.34 -8.59 5.84
N LEU A 70 4.60 -8.37 5.45
CA LEU A 70 5.37 -7.21 5.88
C LEU A 70 4.72 -5.89 5.42
N GLU A 71 4.26 -5.85 4.18
CA GLU A 71 3.53 -4.71 3.63
C GLU A 71 2.25 -4.43 4.41
N LEU A 72 1.42 -5.46 4.64
CA LEU A 72 0.15 -5.33 5.37
C LEU A 72 0.33 -4.94 6.85
N LEU A 73 1.40 -5.41 7.50
CA LEU A 73 1.63 -5.16 8.93
C LEU A 73 2.38 -3.85 9.21
N PHE A 74 3.20 -3.37 8.28
CA PHE A 74 4.06 -2.20 8.50
C PHE A 74 3.78 -1.07 7.51
N ALA A 75 3.86 -1.34 6.22
CA ALA A 75 3.74 -0.29 5.20
C ALA A 75 2.31 0.26 5.13
N TRP A 76 1.30 -0.60 5.20
CA TRP A 76 -0.10 -0.19 5.15
C TRP A 76 -0.52 0.66 6.36
N PRO A 77 -0.29 0.25 7.63
CA PRO A 77 -0.63 1.09 8.78
C PRO A 77 0.12 2.41 8.78
N LEU A 78 1.41 2.40 8.40
CA LEU A 78 2.21 3.61 8.29
C LEU A 78 1.66 4.56 7.21
N SER A 79 1.17 4.03 6.09
CA SER A 79 0.56 4.82 5.02
C SER A 79 -0.76 5.45 5.47
N VAL A 80 -1.61 4.70 6.18
CA VAL A 80 -2.86 5.22 6.77
C VAL A 80 -2.58 6.32 7.80
N LEU A 81 -1.58 6.12 8.67
CA LEU A 81 -1.15 7.14 9.64
C LEU A 81 -0.59 8.38 8.94
N SER A 82 0.18 8.20 7.86
CA SER A 82 0.75 9.29 7.08
C SER A 82 -0.33 10.09 6.35
N LEU A 83 -1.33 9.43 5.77
CA LEU A 83 -2.52 10.09 5.21
C LEU A 83 -3.25 10.94 6.25
N TYR A 84 -3.51 10.36 7.43
CA TYR A 84 -4.15 11.07 8.51
C TYR A 84 -3.33 12.29 8.94
N ALA A 85 -2.01 12.13 9.08
CA ALA A 85 -1.13 13.23 9.46
C ALA A 85 -1.16 14.39 8.43
N ILE A 86 -1.10 14.07 7.14
CA ILE A 86 -1.17 15.07 6.06
C ILE A 86 -2.55 15.74 6.06
N ALA A 87 -3.64 14.97 6.14
CA ALA A 87 -5.01 15.48 6.15
C ALA A 87 -5.31 16.36 7.38
N ALA A 88 -4.78 16.00 8.55
CA ALA A 88 -4.90 16.75 9.79
C ALA A 88 -3.94 17.94 9.90
N GLY A 89 -3.10 18.19 8.87
CA GLY A 89 -2.08 19.25 8.89
C GLY A 89 -1.00 19.05 9.96
N LYS A 90 -0.85 17.83 10.49
CA LYS A 90 0.13 17.47 11.52
C LYS A 90 1.48 17.24 10.85
N SER A 91 2.50 18.02 11.23
CA SER A 91 3.83 18.04 10.58
C SER A 91 4.73 16.83 10.91
N TRP A 92 4.20 15.62 11.05
CA TRP A 92 4.99 14.42 11.42
C TRP A 92 6.01 14.01 10.36
N ILE A 93 5.91 14.54 9.13
CA ILE A 93 6.91 14.38 8.07
C ILE A 93 8.32 14.83 8.51
N LYS A 94 8.42 15.74 9.50
CA LYS A 94 9.72 16.13 10.07
C LYS A 94 10.35 15.08 11.00
N THR A 95 9.56 14.17 11.58
CA THR A 95 10.06 13.21 12.57
C THR A 95 10.46 11.89 11.93
N THR A 96 9.78 11.45 10.88
CA THR A 96 10.13 10.20 10.16
C THR A 96 11.34 10.34 9.24
N SER A 97 11.66 11.55 8.75
CA SER A 97 12.91 11.79 8.00
C SER A 97 14.18 11.72 8.86
N LEU A 98 14.06 11.68 10.20
CA LEU A 98 15.19 11.45 11.12
C LEU A 98 15.54 9.97 11.30
N MET A 99 14.69 9.02 10.90
CA MET A 99 15.02 7.59 10.97
C MET A 99 16.07 7.14 9.96
N TRP A 100 16.42 7.99 8.98
CA TRP A 100 17.44 7.69 7.96
C TRP A 100 18.80 8.37 8.18
N ARG A 101 19.05 8.89 9.38
CA ARG A 101 20.30 9.59 9.71
C ARG A 101 21.03 8.92 10.88
N TYR A 102 21.59 7.74 10.62
CA TYR A 102 22.72 7.17 11.37
C TYR A 102 23.67 6.49 10.38
#